data_AF-A0A5Y6LPZ2-F1
#
_entry.id   AF-A0A5Y6LPZ2-F1
#
_cell.length_a   1.000
_cell.length_b   1.000
_cell.length_c   1.000
_cell.angle_alpha   90.00
_cell.angle_beta   90.00
_cell.angle_gamma   90.00
#
_symmetry.space_group_name_H-M   'P 1'
#
loop_
_entity.id
_entity.type
_entity.pdbx_description
1 polymer ?
#
loop_
_entity_poly.entity_id
_entity_poly.type
_entity_poly.pdbx_seq_one_letter_code
_entity_poly.pdbx_strand_id
1 'polypeptide(L)'
;LRRVLLVNGLSYININGMARAFLMEYISLCKPDRKVTCVNKTGWHGGVYVLQDEVIGREAQSVILQTSSVQGRDFRVSGTSEDWRENIGRYCIKNARLAFAVSLAFAAPLLKLVGIGGGGYHLKGESTDGKTTTMKVAASVCGGTDFWHTWRATGNALEGTASRRNDATLMLDEIREVDGREA
;
A
#
# COMPACT_ATOMS: atom_id res chain seq x y z
N LEU A 1 1.60 -15.77 22.79
CA LEU A 1 1.16 -14.53 23.46
C LEU A 1 2.33 -13.68 24.00
N ARG A 2 3.17 -14.17 24.92
CA ARG A 2 4.28 -13.38 25.53
C ARG A 2 5.16 -12.62 24.52
N ARG A 3 5.63 -13.30 23.46
CA ARG A 3 6.44 -12.69 22.40
C ARG A 3 5.72 -11.52 21.71
N VAL A 4 4.44 -11.68 21.41
CA VAL A 4 3.60 -10.66 20.77
C VAL A 4 3.43 -9.46 21.69
N LEU A 5 3.14 -9.69 22.98
CA LEU A 5 2.99 -8.61 23.96
C LEU A 5 4.29 -7.80 24.15
N LEU A 6 5.44 -8.48 24.24
CA LEU A 6 6.74 -7.81 24.34
C LEU A 6 7.04 -6.94 23.11
N VAL A 7 6.78 -7.46 21.90
CA VAL A 7 6.97 -6.72 20.64
C VAL A 7 6.05 -5.50 20.54
N ASN A 8 4.87 -5.54 21.19
CA ASN A 8 3.90 -4.45 21.19
C ASN A 8 3.98 -3.54 22.45
N GLY A 9 5.14 -3.51 23.12
CA GLY A 9 5.43 -2.52 24.17
C GLY A 9 5.11 -2.94 25.62
N LEU A 10 4.62 -4.16 25.85
CA LEU A 10 4.49 -4.72 27.20
C LEU A 10 5.83 -5.32 27.65
N SER A 11 6.76 -4.45 28.01
CA SER A 11 8.15 -4.79 28.36
C SER A 11 8.29 -5.61 29.65
N TYR A 12 7.32 -5.50 30.56
CA TYR A 12 7.33 -6.20 31.86
C TYR A 12 6.13 -7.13 31.96
N ILE A 13 6.37 -8.42 31.73
CA ILE A 13 5.37 -9.48 31.91
C ILE A 13 5.86 -10.39 33.02
N ASN A 14 5.10 -10.44 34.11
CA ASN A 14 5.42 -11.30 35.25
C ASN A 14 5.60 -12.77 34.79
N ILE A 15 6.67 -13.41 35.25
CA ILE A 15 7.03 -14.77 34.88
C ILE A 15 6.33 -15.83 35.75
N ASN A 16 5.71 -15.42 36.86
CA ASN A 16 4.91 -16.28 37.72
C ASN A 16 3.71 -16.88 36.94
N GLY A 17 3.53 -18.19 37.05
CA GLY A 17 2.47 -18.93 36.35
C GLY A 17 1.05 -18.45 36.69
N MET A 18 0.78 -18.12 37.96
CA MET A 18 -0.53 -17.61 38.38
C MET A 18 -0.79 -16.20 37.84
N ALA A 19 0.21 -15.32 37.84
CA ALA A 19 0.07 -13.99 37.27
C ALA A 19 -0.24 -14.03 35.76
N ARG A 20 0.33 -15.01 35.03
CA ARG A 20 -0.01 -15.25 33.62
C ARG A 20 -1.44 -15.77 33.45
N ALA A 21 -1.89 -16.67 34.32
CA ALA A 21 -3.25 -17.18 34.29
C ALA A 21 -4.27 -16.04 34.51
N PHE A 22 -4.04 -15.17 35.49
CA PHE A 22 -4.91 -14.00 35.72
C PHE A 22 -4.91 -13.01 34.54
N LEU A 23 -3.78 -12.79 33.87
CA LEU A 23 -3.75 -11.96 32.66
C LEU A 23 -4.58 -12.57 31.52
N MET A 24 -4.48 -13.88 31.32
CA MET A 24 -5.28 -14.60 30.30
C MET A 24 -6.77 -14.54 30.63
N GLU A 25 -7.13 -14.72 31.90
CA GLU A 25 -8.49 -14.60 32.39
C GLU A 25 -9.03 -13.18 32.17
N TYR A 26 -8.27 -12.15 32.55
CA TYR A 26 -8.63 -10.75 32.32
C TYR A 26 -8.89 -10.45 30.84
N ILE A 27 -7.99 -10.86 29.94
CA ILE A 27 -8.16 -10.66 28.48
C ILE A 27 -9.42 -11.40 27.98
N SER A 28 -9.67 -12.61 28.47
CA SER A 28 -10.80 -13.44 28.02
C SER A 28 -12.15 -12.93 28.54
N LEU A 29 -12.18 -12.33 29.74
CA LEU A 29 -13.37 -11.75 30.35
C LEU A 29 -13.61 -10.30 29.92
N CYS A 30 -12.63 -9.66 29.26
CA CYS A 30 -12.75 -8.29 28.78
C CYS A 30 -13.91 -8.16 27.79
N LYS A 31 -14.84 -7.25 28.10
CA LYS A 31 -15.94 -6.85 27.22
C LYS A 31 -15.64 -5.47 26.66
N PRO A 32 -15.08 -5.36 25.45
CA PRO A 32 -14.73 -4.06 24.90
C PRO A 32 -15.99 -3.27 24.53
N ASP A 33 -16.03 -2.00 24.91
CA ASP A 33 -17.12 -1.08 24.55
C ASP A 33 -17.13 -0.77 23.05
N ARG A 34 -15.96 -0.85 22.40
CA ARG A 34 -15.77 -0.59 20.97
C ARG A 34 -15.25 -1.84 20.27
N LYS A 35 -15.90 -2.19 19.17
CA LYS A 35 -15.44 -3.22 18.23
C LYS A 35 -14.95 -2.55 16.96
N VAL A 36 -13.89 -3.10 16.38
CA VAL A 36 -13.33 -2.66 15.11
C VAL A 36 -13.15 -3.87 14.19
N THR A 37 -13.25 -3.64 12.89
CA THR A 37 -13.00 -4.64 11.86
C THR A 37 -11.51 -4.68 11.56
N CYS A 38 -10.89 -5.84 11.73
CA CYS A 38 -9.50 -6.06 11.35
C CYS A 38 -9.45 -6.47 9.87
N VAL A 39 -8.71 -5.72 9.06
CA VAL A 39 -8.46 -6.04 7.65
C VAL A 39 -6.99 -6.43 7.48
N ASN A 40 -6.69 -7.28 6.50
CA ASN A 40 -5.35 -7.85 6.29
C ASN A 40 -4.59 -7.27 5.09
N LYS A 41 -5.17 -6.26 4.41
CA LYS A 41 -4.60 -5.58 3.24
C LYS A 41 -5.11 -4.15 3.12
N THR A 42 -4.39 -3.31 2.38
CA THR A 42 -4.78 -1.91 2.10
C THR A 42 -5.88 -1.81 1.05
N GLY A 43 -6.31 -0.60 0.70
CA GLY A 43 -7.34 -0.33 -0.30
C GLY A 43 -8.74 -0.17 0.30
N TRP A 44 -9.77 -0.31 -0.53
CA TRP A 44 -11.15 -0.09 -0.11
C TRP A 44 -11.70 -1.25 0.73
N HIS A 45 -12.29 -0.89 1.87
CA HIS A 45 -13.07 -1.79 2.73
C HIS A 45 -14.38 -1.10 3.09
N GLY A 46 -15.46 -1.47 2.39
CA GLY A 46 -16.72 -0.73 2.48
C GLY A 46 -16.54 0.72 2.06
N GLY A 47 -16.91 1.66 2.93
CA GLY A 47 -16.83 3.11 2.69
C GLY A 47 -15.53 3.79 3.11
N VAL A 48 -14.50 3.02 3.48
CA VAL A 48 -13.19 3.56 3.90
C VAL A 48 -12.06 3.04 3.03
N TYR A 49 -11.02 3.85 2.89
CA TYR A 49 -9.76 3.48 2.23
C TYR A 49 -8.67 3.30 3.28
N VAL A 50 -8.10 2.10 3.34
CA VAL A 50 -7.10 1.73 4.36
C VAL A 50 -5.70 1.83 3.76
N LEU A 51 -4.83 2.63 4.37
CA LEU A 51 -3.39 2.72 4.13
C LEU A 51 -2.62 2.05 5.28
N GLN A 52 -1.29 1.98 5.17
CA GLN A 52 -0.45 1.41 6.24
C GLN A 52 -0.53 2.19 7.55
N ASP A 53 -0.56 3.52 7.48
CA ASP A 53 -0.50 4.40 8.65
C ASP A 53 -1.81 5.16 8.93
N GLU A 54 -2.78 5.05 8.02
CA GLU A 54 -3.99 5.87 8.06
C GLU A 54 -5.18 5.10 7.50
N VAL A 55 -6.38 5.41 7.99
CA VAL A 55 -7.64 5.02 7.37
C VAL A 55 -8.40 6.28 7.00
N ILE A 56 -8.83 6.39 5.75
CA ILE A 56 -9.51 7.56 5.20
C ILE A 56 -10.99 7.23 5.00
N GLY A 57 -11.88 8.11 5.48
CA GLY A 57 -13.33 8.00 5.28
C GLY A 57 -14.13 8.21 6.56
N ARG A 58 -15.47 8.27 6.45
CA ARG A 58 -16.36 8.61 7.57
C ARG A 58 -16.28 7.63 8.74
N GLU A 59 -16.00 6.36 8.46
CA GLU A 59 -15.92 5.31 9.47
C GLU A 59 -14.47 4.86 9.73
N ALA A 60 -13.47 5.74 9.51
CA ALA A 60 -12.06 5.38 9.64
C ALA A 60 -11.70 4.71 10.98
N GLN A 61 -12.35 5.14 12.06
CA GLN A 61 -12.17 4.57 13.40
C GLN A 61 -12.72 3.14 13.56
N SER A 62 -13.59 2.64 12.69
CA SER A 62 -14.17 1.31 12.82
C SER A 62 -13.30 0.21 12.18
N VAL A 63 -12.19 0.56 11.52
CA VAL A 63 -11.34 -0.38 10.78
C VAL A 63 -9.89 -0.22 11.20
N ILE A 64 -9.18 -1.34 11.36
CA ILE A 64 -7.73 -1.35 11.59
C ILE A 64 -7.05 -2.31 10.63
N LEU A 65 -5.90 -1.90 10.09
CA LEU A 65 -5.03 -2.79 9.33
C LEU A 65 -4.25 -3.67 10.31
N GLN A 66 -4.42 -4.99 10.17
CA GLN A 66 -3.72 -5.99 10.97
C GLN A 66 -3.03 -6.99 10.04
N THR A 67 -1.74 -6.76 9.82
CA THR A 67 -0.89 -7.62 8.98
C THR A 67 0.05 -8.46 9.85
N SER A 68 0.46 -9.63 9.33
CA SER A 68 1.34 -10.57 10.03
C SER A 68 2.80 -10.09 10.15
N SER A 69 3.18 -9.06 9.39
CA SER A 69 4.50 -8.41 9.43
C SER A 69 4.36 -6.89 9.51
N VAL A 70 5.36 -6.23 10.11
CA VAL A 70 5.54 -4.78 9.99
C VAL A 70 5.85 -4.50 8.54
N GLN A 71 4.91 -3.86 7.85
CA GLN A 71 5.06 -3.52 6.45
C GLN A 71 5.65 -2.12 6.32
N GLY A 72 6.58 -1.93 5.38
CA GLY A 72 7.10 -0.60 5.05
C GLY A 72 6.00 0.34 4.56
N ARG A 73 6.25 1.65 4.66
CA ARG A 73 5.34 2.70 4.18
C ARG A 73 5.46 2.84 2.66
N ASP A 74 4.55 2.21 1.91
CA ASP A 74 4.53 2.38 0.44
C ASP A 74 4.06 3.79 0.06
N PHE A 75 2.96 4.26 0.65
CA PHE A 75 2.42 5.60 0.39
C PHE A 75 3.11 6.64 1.27
N ARG A 76 3.55 7.75 0.66
CA ARG A 76 4.29 8.80 1.37
C ARG A 76 3.93 10.17 0.81
N VAL A 77 3.83 11.15 1.70
CA VAL A 77 3.58 12.55 1.35
C VAL A 77 4.86 13.34 1.54
N SER A 78 5.21 14.16 0.56
CA SER A 78 6.34 15.10 0.63
C SER A 78 5.99 16.37 -0.13
N GLY A 79 6.12 17.53 0.54
CA GLY A 79 5.70 18.82 -0.01
C GLY A 79 4.17 18.98 -0.09
N THR A 80 3.73 19.90 -0.92
CA THR A 80 2.30 20.22 -1.13
C THR A 80 1.82 19.78 -2.53
N SER A 81 0.50 19.78 -2.72
CA SER A 81 -0.08 19.51 -4.04
C SER A 81 0.28 20.58 -5.06
N GLU A 82 0.46 21.82 -4.60
CA GLU A 82 0.90 22.99 -5.35
C GLU A 82 2.33 22.75 -5.85
N ASP A 83 3.25 22.37 -4.95
CA ASP A 83 4.63 22.05 -5.30
C ASP A 83 4.68 20.91 -6.33
N TRP A 84 3.85 19.87 -6.16
CA TRP A 84 3.76 18.76 -7.10
C TRP A 84 3.29 19.23 -8.48
N ARG A 85 2.25 20.08 -8.55
CA ARG A 85 1.76 20.64 -9.82
C ARG A 85 2.83 21.47 -10.50
N GLU A 86 3.56 22.29 -9.74
CA GLU A 86 4.56 23.22 -10.27
C GLU A 86 5.85 22.53 -10.74
N ASN A 87 6.24 21.43 -10.07
CA ASN A 87 7.51 20.75 -10.34
C ASN A 87 7.36 19.46 -11.16
N ILE A 88 6.19 18.83 -11.17
CA ILE A 88 5.94 17.55 -11.86
C ILE A 88 4.75 17.68 -12.81
N GLY A 89 3.59 18.09 -12.29
CA GLY A 89 2.33 18.15 -13.04
C GLY A 89 2.41 19.03 -14.29
N ARG A 90 3.16 20.14 -14.26
CA ARG A 90 3.36 21.03 -15.41
C ARG A 90 3.88 20.33 -16.65
N TYR A 91 4.70 19.28 -16.50
CA TYR A 91 5.29 18.55 -17.62
C TYR A 91 4.30 17.57 -18.27
N CYS A 92 3.17 17.29 -17.63
CA CYS A 92 2.09 16.48 -18.20
C CYS A 92 1.32 17.25 -19.28
N ILE A 93 1.33 18.59 -19.23
CA ILE A 93 0.62 19.43 -20.20
C ILE A 93 1.27 19.25 -21.57
N LYS A 94 0.46 18.90 -22.58
CA LYS A 94 0.89 18.56 -23.95
C LYS A 94 1.83 17.35 -24.07
N ASN A 95 2.04 16.59 -23.00
CA ASN A 95 2.77 15.33 -23.02
C ASN A 95 1.82 14.16 -22.75
N ALA A 96 1.27 13.59 -23.82
CA ALA A 96 0.26 12.53 -23.71
C ALA A 96 0.73 11.30 -22.92
N ARG A 97 2.02 10.95 -22.98
CA ARG A 97 2.59 9.80 -22.25
C ARG A 97 2.60 10.03 -20.74
N LEU A 98 3.08 11.20 -20.31
CA LEU A 98 3.08 11.56 -18.89
C LEU A 98 1.65 11.74 -18.36
N ALA A 99 0.81 12.48 -19.10
CA ALA A 99 -0.58 12.69 -18.74
C ALA A 99 -1.35 11.38 -18.58
N PHE A 100 -1.19 10.44 -19.51
CA PHE A 100 -1.81 9.13 -19.45
C PHE A 100 -1.34 8.32 -18.24
N ALA A 101 -0.04 8.23 -18.01
CA ALA A 101 0.51 7.45 -16.89
C ALA A 101 0.08 8.00 -15.52
N VAL A 102 0.08 9.32 -15.35
CA VAL A 102 -0.43 10.00 -14.15
C VAL A 102 -1.93 9.77 -13.99
N SER A 103 -2.69 9.82 -15.07
CA SER A 103 -4.14 9.57 -15.03
C SER A 103 -4.45 8.15 -14.56
N LEU A 104 -3.64 7.15 -14.96
CA LEU A 104 -3.79 5.78 -14.46
C LEU A 104 -3.54 5.68 -12.94
N ALA A 105 -2.55 6.41 -12.42
CA ALA A 105 -2.27 6.47 -10.98
C ALA A 105 -3.47 7.03 -10.18
N PHE A 106 -4.12 8.08 -10.68
CA PHE A 106 -5.33 8.62 -10.07
C PHE A 106 -6.57 7.73 -10.27
N ALA A 107 -6.68 7.05 -11.42
CA ALA A 107 -7.83 6.22 -11.74
C ALA A 107 -7.87 4.93 -10.91
N ALA A 108 -6.72 4.36 -10.53
CA ALA A 108 -6.64 3.09 -9.82
C ALA A 108 -7.56 2.98 -8.57
N PRO A 109 -7.52 3.94 -7.60
CA PRO A 109 -8.43 3.90 -6.45
C PRO A 109 -9.90 4.14 -6.83
N LEU A 110 -10.21 4.66 -8.01
CA LEU A 110 -11.59 4.90 -8.43
C LEU A 110 -12.25 3.65 -9.03
N LEU A 111 -11.48 2.74 -9.62
CA LEU A 111 -12.00 1.58 -10.36
C LEU A 111 -13.00 0.75 -9.54
N LYS A 112 -12.65 0.45 -8.28
CA LYS A 112 -13.52 -0.31 -7.39
C LYS A 112 -14.80 0.43 -7.03
N LEU A 113 -14.74 1.76 -6.86
CA LEU A 113 -15.92 2.58 -6.55
C LEU A 113 -16.93 2.59 -7.70
N VAL A 114 -16.44 2.51 -8.94
CA VAL A 114 -17.29 2.46 -10.14
C VAL A 114 -17.61 1.04 -10.60
N GLY A 115 -17.19 0.02 -9.84
CA GLY A 115 -17.45 -1.39 -10.16
C GLY A 115 -16.72 -1.89 -11.40
N ILE A 116 -15.62 -1.24 -11.80
CA ILE A 116 -14.80 -1.64 -12.95
C ILE A 116 -13.62 -2.49 -12.45
N GLY A 117 -13.31 -3.56 -13.18
CA GLY A 117 -12.15 -4.40 -12.89
C GLY A 117 -10.82 -3.65 -13.08
N GLY A 118 -9.78 -4.14 -12.41
CA GLY A 118 -8.41 -3.63 -12.62
C GLY A 118 -7.89 -3.90 -14.03
N GLY A 119 -6.78 -3.25 -14.38
CA GLY A 119 -6.09 -3.45 -15.65
C GLY A 119 -4.63 -3.03 -15.58
N GLY A 120 -3.88 -3.36 -16.64
CA GLY A 120 -2.47 -3.00 -16.78
C GLY A 120 -2.17 -2.36 -18.13
N TYR A 121 -1.15 -1.53 -18.17
CA TYR A 121 -0.61 -0.98 -19.42
C TYR A 121 0.90 -1.20 -19.45
N HIS A 122 1.43 -1.52 -20.63
CA HIS A 122 2.86 -1.69 -20.84
C HIS A 122 3.37 -0.63 -21.81
N LEU A 123 4.24 0.26 -21.31
CA LEU A 123 4.90 1.25 -22.15
C LEU A 123 6.13 0.62 -22.83
N LYS A 124 6.01 0.30 -24.11
CA LYS A 124 7.09 -0.27 -24.93
C LYS A 124 7.77 0.83 -25.76
N GLY A 125 9.09 0.76 -25.84
CA GLY A 125 9.93 1.69 -26.61
C GLY A 125 11.40 1.31 -26.49
N GLU A 126 12.27 2.00 -27.23
CA GLU A 126 13.71 1.77 -27.22
C GLU A 126 14.35 2.23 -25.91
N SER A 127 15.59 1.80 -25.68
CA SER A 127 16.35 2.26 -24.51
C SER A 127 16.45 3.80 -24.52
N THR A 128 16.34 4.42 -23.35
CA THR A 128 16.42 5.88 -23.18
C THR A 128 15.22 6.69 -23.73
N ASP A 129 14.14 6.06 -24.17
CA ASP A 129 12.91 6.75 -24.63
C ASP A 129 12.03 7.37 -23.52
N GLY A 130 12.52 7.42 -22.27
CA GLY A 130 11.80 8.05 -21.16
C GLY A 130 10.72 7.18 -20.48
N LYS A 131 10.76 5.85 -20.68
CA LYS A 131 9.83 4.89 -20.04
C LYS A 131 9.89 4.96 -18.51
N THR A 132 11.08 4.79 -17.95
CA THR A 132 11.32 4.87 -16.50
C THR A 132 10.98 6.25 -15.95
N THR A 133 11.24 7.33 -16.70
CA THR A 133 10.83 8.69 -16.31
C THR A 133 9.31 8.80 -16.23
N THR A 134 8.59 8.28 -17.23
CA THR A 134 7.12 8.27 -17.25
C THR A 134 6.55 7.51 -16.05
N MET A 135 7.11 6.34 -15.74
CA MET A 135 6.73 5.56 -14.56
C MET A 135 7.01 6.33 -13.26
N LYS A 136 8.19 6.94 -13.10
CA LYS A 136 8.54 7.73 -11.91
C LYS A 136 7.62 8.93 -11.70
N VAL A 137 7.21 9.60 -12.78
CA VAL A 137 6.23 10.69 -12.72
C VAL A 137 4.88 10.18 -12.23
N ALA A 138 4.39 9.04 -12.74
CA ALA A 138 3.17 8.42 -12.22
C ALA A 138 3.32 7.99 -10.75
N ALA A 139 4.45 7.39 -10.38
CA ALA A 139 4.75 6.90 -9.03
C ALA A 139 4.65 8.02 -7.97
N SER A 140 5.02 9.24 -8.36
CA SER A 140 4.97 10.42 -7.50
C SER A 140 3.56 10.80 -7.02
N VAL A 141 2.49 10.24 -7.63
CA VAL A 141 1.11 10.43 -7.17
C VAL A 141 0.85 9.67 -5.86
N CYS A 142 1.47 8.51 -5.68
CA CYS A 142 1.25 7.64 -4.53
C CYS A 142 2.32 7.79 -3.45
N GLY A 143 3.55 8.10 -3.86
CA GLY A 143 4.69 8.11 -2.96
C GLY A 143 5.94 8.69 -3.61
N GLY A 144 7.09 8.12 -3.26
CA GLY A 144 8.39 8.58 -3.73
C GLY A 144 8.90 7.85 -4.96
N THR A 145 10.16 8.14 -5.30
CA THR A 145 10.91 7.51 -6.40
C THR A 145 11.22 6.03 -6.21
N ASP A 146 10.79 5.43 -5.10
CA ASP A 146 10.93 4.02 -4.70
C ASP A 146 9.57 3.28 -4.69
N PHE A 147 8.48 3.94 -5.08
CA PHE A 147 7.16 3.31 -5.17
C PHE A 147 7.09 2.30 -6.33
N TRP A 148 8.07 2.21 -7.23
CA TRP A 148 8.10 1.22 -8.30
C TRP A 148 9.03 0.04 -7.95
N HIS A 149 8.79 -1.12 -8.56
CA HIS A 149 9.64 -2.31 -8.43
C HIS A 149 10.13 -2.76 -9.80
N THR A 150 11.19 -3.57 -9.84
CA THR A 150 11.53 -4.31 -11.06
C THR A 150 10.72 -5.60 -11.13
N TRP A 151 10.55 -6.10 -12.35
CA TRP A 151 9.99 -7.43 -12.57
C TRP A 151 10.88 -8.57 -12.05
N ARG A 152 12.15 -8.29 -11.74
CA ARG A 152 13.09 -9.21 -11.11
C ARG A 152 12.76 -9.43 -9.63
N ALA A 153 11.63 -10.07 -9.37
CA ALA A 153 11.14 -10.43 -8.05
C ALA A 153 10.36 -11.74 -8.13
N THR A 154 10.34 -12.51 -7.05
CA THR A 154 9.53 -13.74 -6.99
C THR A 154 8.04 -13.40 -7.01
N GLY A 155 7.20 -14.30 -7.53
CA GLY A 155 5.74 -14.13 -7.54
C GLY A 155 5.17 -13.74 -6.16
N ASN A 156 5.59 -14.44 -5.10
CA ASN A 156 5.17 -14.13 -3.72
C ASN A 156 5.55 -12.71 -3.27
N ALA A 157 6.71 -12.19 -3.71
CA ALA A 157 7.12 -10.83 -3.39
C ALA A 157 6.26 -9.78 -4.12
N LEU A 158 5.92 -10.04 -5.39
CA LEU A 158 5.01 -9.20 -6.16
C LEU A 158 3.59 -9.25 -5.61
N GLU A 159 3.06 -10.41 -5.27
CA GLU A 159 1.76 -10.58 -4.61
C GLU A 159 1.71 -9.86 -3.26
N GLY A 160 2.78 -10.00 -2.47
CA GLY A 160 2.92 -9.27 -1.21
C GLY A 160 2.84 -7.76 -1.42
N THR A 161 3.44 -7.25 -2.50
CA THR A 161 3.39 -5.82 -2.84
C THR A 161 2.03 -5.40 -3.38
N ALA A 162 1.41 -6.21 -4.25
CA ALA A 162 0.06 -5.99 -4.75
C ALA A 162 -0.97 -5.94 -3.60
N SER A 163 -0.81 -6.80 -2.58
CA SER A 163 -1.64 -6.77 -1.37
C SER A 163 -1.48 -5.47 -0.57
N ARG A 164 -0.27 -4.92 -0.49
CA ARG A 164 -0.01 -3.61 0.16
C ARG A 164 -0.42 -2.40 -0.66
N ARG A 165 -0.71 -2.59 -1.94
CA ARG A 165 -1.16 -1.56 -2.88
C ARG A 165 -2.49 -1.95 -3.52
N ASN A 166 -3.33 -2.65 -2.75
CA ASN A 166 -4.62 -3.09 -3.23
C ASN A 166 -5.51 -1.86 -3.50
N ASP A 167 -6.20 -1.87 -4.64
CA ASP A 167 -6.93 -0.71 -5.18
C ASP A 167 -6.04 0.52 -5.50
N ALA A 168 -4.72 0.34 -5.64
CA ALA A 168 -3.78 1.35 -6.15
C ALA A 168 -2.95 0.81 -7.32
N THR A 169 -2.20 1.68 -7.98
CA THR A 169 -1.30 1.25 -9.06
C THR A 169 -0.12 0.43 -8.55
N LEU A 170 0.20 -0.65 -9.27
CA LEU A 170 1.44 -1.38 -9.15
C LEU A 170 2.34 -1.05 -10.34
N MET A 171 3.50 -0.44 -10.07
CA MET A 171 4.43 0.01 -11.12
C MET A 171 5.63 -0.94 -11.17
N LEU A 172 5.82 -1.55 -12.33
CA LEU A 172 6.85 -2.55 -12.59
C LEU A 172 7.70 -2.15 -13.80
N ASP A 173 9.02 -2.10 -13.63
CA ASP A 173 10.00 -1.80 -14.68
C ASP A 173 10.82 -3.03 -15.07
N GLU A 174 11.47 -2.96 -16.22
CA GLU A 174 12.39 -4.00 -16.73
C GLU A 174 11.75 -5.39 -16.88
N ILE A 175 10.62 -5.46 -17.61
CA ILE A 175 9.91 -6.73 -17.88
C ILE A 175 10.77 -7.81 -18.54
N ARG A 176 11.90 -7.43 -19.16
CA ARG A 176 12.86 -8.36 -19.75
C ARG A 176 13.61 -9.18 -18.69
N GLU A 177 13.58 -8.77 -17.42
CA GLU A 177 14.21 -9.49 -16.31
C GLU A 177 13.31 -10.54 -15.66
N VAL A 178 12.08 -10.75 -16.17
CA VAL A 178 11.22 -11.87 -15.74
C VAL A 178 11.84 -13.20 -16.14
N ASP A 179 11.95 -14.14 -15.19
CA ASP A 179 12.28 -15.53 -15.53
C ASP A 179 11.10 -16.12 -16.33
N GLY A 180 11.36 -16.64 -17.53
CA GLY A 180 10.31 -17.22 -18.38
C GLY A 180 9.58 -18.42 -17.77
N ARG A 181 10.04 -18.96 -16.64
CA ARG A 181 9.34 -19.97 -15.84
C ARG A 181 8.32 -19.40 -14.84
N GLU A 182 8.42 -18.12 -14.53
CA GLU A 182 7.54 -17.38 -13.61
C GLU A 182 6.61 -16.39 -14.33
N ALA A 183 6.64 -16.35 -15.67
CA ALA A 183 5.84 -15.47 -16.54
C ALA A 183 4.44 -16.03 -16.87
#